data_AF-A0A4U3A5W4-F1
#
_entry.id   AF-A0A4U3A5W4-F1
#
_cell.length_a   1.000
_cell.length_b   1.000
_cell.length_c   1.000
_cell.angle_alpha   90.00
_cell.angle_beta   90.00
_cell.angle_gamma   90.00
#
_symmetry.space_group_name_H-M   'P 1'
#
loop_
_entity.id
_entity.type
_entity.pdbx_description
1 polymer ?
#
loop_
_entity_poly.entity_id
_entity_poly.type
_entity_poly.pdbx_seq_one_letter_code
_entity_poly.pdbx_strand_id
1 'polypeptide(L)'
;LRKHLRDHLPDYMIPSYFVYLDQLPLTPNGKLDRKALPTPEKQKNKVFIAPKTEMEKILTSIWQEVLKIDQVGVNDHFFALGGDSIKAIQVSVRLYRQGFELEPKNLFSFPILRDMVQFVKKLDQFSSSQTNDVNIMNDNKATLLNVKDKQLNQHTLTKIQEKVPDIKIERIYPLAPFQEVIYEHATNEPDTNAYFEQTIWALEGELDIKLFIQCFQQLVDRHDSLRTIIVQDEQAKPWQAVLYDV
;
A
#
# COMPACT_ATOMS: atom_id res chain seq x y z
N LEU A 1 -23.32 17.04 -17.73
CA LEU A 1 -21.86 17.29 -17.78
C LEU A 1 -21.03 16.16 -17.16
N ARG A 2 -21.10 15.91 -15.84
CA ARG A 2 -20.34 14.81 -15.20
C ARG A 2 -20.51 13.44 -15.86
N LYS A 3 -21.76 13.02 -16.12
CA LYS A 3 -22.06 11.74 -16.79
C LYS A 3 -21.31 11.61 -18.11
N HIS A 4 -21.37 12.65 -18.94
CA HIS A 4 -20.70 12.69 -20.24
C HIS A 4 -19.15 12.67 -20.13
N LEU A 5 -18.58 13.33 -19.10
CA LEU A 5 -17.13 13.32 -18.88
C LEU A 5 -16.63 11.95 -18.42
N ARG A 6 -17.41 11.19 -17.64
CA ARG A 6 -17.03 9.83 -17.20
C ARG A 6 -16.85 8.85 -18.35
N ASP A 7 -17.54 9.07 -19.46
CA ASP A 7 -17.40 8.22 -20.64
C ASP A 7 -16.03 8.41 -21.34
N HIS A 8 -15.29 9.47 -21.01
CA HIS A 8 -14.05 9.86 -21.71
C HIS A 8 -12.85 10.14 -20.79
N LEU A 9 -13.09 10.36 -19.50
CA LEU A 9 -12.07 10.78 -18.54
C LEU A 9 -12.13 9.90 -17.28
N PRO A 10 -10.96 9.52 -16.72
CA PRO A 10 -10.89 8.96 -15.38
C PRO A 10 -11.49 9.92 -14.33
N ASP A 11 -12.07 9.37 -13.25
CA ASP A 11 -12.77 10.16 -12.22
C ASP A 11 -11.92 11.29 -11.61
N TYR A 12 -10.61 11.12 -11.49
CA TYR A 12 -9.69 12.14 -10.94
C TYR A 12 -9.48 13.34 -11.87
N MET A 13 -9.80 13.22 -13.17
CA MET A 13 -9.76 14.32 -14.13
C MET A 13 -11.08 15.09 -14.19
N ILE A 14 -12.14 14.59 -13.55
CA ILE A 14 -13.46 15.22 -13.60
C ILE A 14 -13.54 16.31 -12.53
N PRO A 15 -13.82 17.58 -12.90
CA PRO A 15 -13.88 18.68 -11.94
C PRO A 15 -14.83 18.41 -10.76
N SER A 16 -14.37 18.76 -9.55
CA SER A 16 -15.18 18.70 -8.34
C SER A 16 -16.32 19.73 -8.34
N TYR A 17 -16.22 20.79 -9.14
CA TYR A 17 -17.25 21.82 -9.29
C TYR A 17 -17.38 22.23 -10.74
N PHE A 18 -18.60 22.60 -11.14
CA PHE A 18 -18.89 23.22 -12.42
C PHE A 18 -19.56 24.54 -12.13
N VAL A 19 -18.94 25.64 -12.59
CA VAL A 19 -19.48 26.99 -12.44
C VAL A 19 -19.90 27.46 -13.82
N TYR A 20 -21.18 27.75 -13.97
CA TYR A 20 -21.71 28.36 -15.18
C TYR A 20 -21.36 29.85 -15.19
N LEU A 21 -20.90 30.34 -16.33
CA LEU A 21 -20.61 31.75 -16.58
C LEU A 21 -21.25 32.11 -17.92
N ASP A 22 -21.98 33.22 -17.96
CA ASP A 22 -22.51 33.74 -19.22
C ASP A 22 -21.39 34.17 -20.18
N GLN A 23 -20.28 34.66 -19.63
CA GLN A 23 -19.08 35.03 -20.38
C GLN A 23 -17.80 34.78 -19.58
N LEU A 24 -16.73 34.35 -20.25
CA LEU A 24 -15.42 34.23 -19.63
C LEU A 24 -14.81 35.62 -19.36
N PRO A 25 -14.32 35.90 -18.14
CA PRO A 25 -13.63 37.15 -17.87
C PRO A 25 -12.30 37.19 -18.63
N LEU A 26 -12.05 38.28 -19.34
CA LEU A 26 -10.83 38.48 -20.11
C LEU A 26 -10.02 39.65 -19.55
N THR A 27 -8.70 39.48 -19.56
CA THR A 27 -7.73 40.56 -19.39
C THR A 27 -7.81 41.57 -20.55
N PRO A 28 -7.26 42.79 -20.42
CA PRO A 28 -7.23 43.76 -21.51
C PRO A 28 -6.58 43.24 -22.81
N ASN A 29 -5.69 42.25 -22.71
CA ASN A 29 -5.02 41.61 -23.85
C ASN A 29 -5.82 40.41 -24.41
N GLY A 30 -7.08 40.23 -24.01
CA GLY A 30 -7.98 39.18 -24.52
C GLY A 30 -7.72 37.76 -23.98
N LYS A 31 -6.79 37.57 -23.05
CA LYS A 31 -6.54 36.28 -22.38
C LYS A 31 -7.50 36.08 -21.21
N LEU A 32 -7.83 34.84 -20.86
CA LEU A 32 -8.62 34.49 -19.68
C LEU A 32 -8.02 35.09 -18.39
N ASP A 33 -8.81 35.89 -17.69
CA ASP A 33 -8.46 36.39 -16.36
C ASP A 33 -8.84 35.36 -15.29
N ARG A 34 -7.88 34.52 -14.91
CA ARG A 34 -8.07 33.49 -13.89
C ARG A 34 -8.37 34.05 -12.50
N LYS A 35 -7.94 35.30 -12.20
CA LYS A 35 -8.16 35.93 -10.88
C LYS A 35 -9.58 36.47 -10.76
N ALA A 36 -10.19 36.82 -11.89
CA ALA A 36 -11.57 37.27 -11.96
C ALA A 36 -12.59 36.11 -12.03
N LEU A 37 -12.13 34.84 -12.12
CA LEU A 37 -13.04 33.70 -12.05
C LEU A 37 -13.67 33.61 -10.65
N PRO A 38 -14.99 33.41 -10.55
CA PRO A 38 -15.64 33.24 -9.26
C PRO A 38 -15.10 32.00 -8.56
N THR A 39 -14.96 32.09 -7.25
CA THR A 39 -14.64 30.91 -6.45
C THR A 39 -15.84 29.97 -6.49
N PRO A 40 -15.66 28.68 -6.81
CA PRO A 40 -16.75 27.73 -6.76
C PRO A 40 -17.33 27.70 -5.34
N GLU A 41 -18.57 28.16 -5.18
CA GLU A 41 -19.27 27.96 -3.93
C GLU A 41 -19.43 26.45 -3.74
N LYS A 42 -18.99 25.92 -2.59
CA LYS A 42 -19.38 24.57 -2.18
C LYS A 42 -20.90 24.56 -2.25
N GLN A 43 -21.47 23.81 -3.19
CA GLN A 43 -22.93 23.74 -3.33
C GLN A 43 -23.52 23.41 -1.95
N LYS A 44 -24.10 24.41 -1.28
CA LYS A 44 -24.85 24.25 -0.03
C LYS A 44 -26.03 23.29 -0.17
N ASN A 45 -26.33 22.86 -1.40
CA ASN A 45 -27.36 21.90 -1.75
C ASN A 45 -26.91 20.43 -1.70
N LYS A 46 -25.66 20.12 -1.33
CA LYS A 46 -25.38 18.77 -0.81
C LYS A 46 -25.99 18.70 0.59
N VAL A 47 -27.21 18.19 0.66
CA VAL A 47 -27.83 17.83 1.93
C VAL A 47 -26.87 16.88 2.64
N PHE A 48 -26.23 17.37 3.69
CA PHE A 48 -25.46 16.51 4.57
C PHE A 48 -26.44 15.51 5.18
N ILE A 49 -26.22 14.23 4.89
CA ILE A 49 -26.98 13.14 5.50
C ILE A 49 -26.03 12.40 6.42
N ALA A 50 -26.29 12.52 7.71
CA ALA A 50 -25.54 11.84 8.76
C ALA A 50 -25.66 10.31 8.62
N PRO A 51 -24.62 9.55 9.00
CA PRO A 51 -24.69 8.09 9.05
C PRO A 51 -25.75 7.62 10.04
N LYS A 52 -26.56 6.64 9.65
CA LYS A 52 -27.63 6.08 10.48
C LYS A 52 -27.28 4.69 10.99
N THR A 53 -26.73 3.85 10.13
CA THR A 53 -26.34 2.47 10.47
C THR A 53 -24.95 2.43 11.12
N GLU A 54 -24.67 1.39 11.90
CA GLU A 54 -23.35 1.20 12.51
C GLU A 54 -22.24 1.10 11.46
N MET A 55 -22.49 0.43 10.33
CA MET A 55 -21.51 0.34 9.25
C MET A 55 -21.26 1.70 8.58
N GLU A 56 -22.29 2.52 8.37
CA GLU A 56 -22.12 3.89 7.87
C GLU A 56 -21.28 4.73 8.85
N LYS A 57 -21.48 4.58 10.17
CA LYS A 57 -20.69 5.30 11.19
C LYS A 57 -19.21 4.86 11.17
N ILE A 58 -18.96 3.56 11.08
CA ILE A 58 -17.60 3.01 10.95
C ILE A 58 -16.91 3.54 9.70
N LEU A 59 -17.55 3.43 8.54
CA LEU A 59 -17.00 3.91 7.27
C LEU A 59 -16.76 5.41 7.27
N THR A 60 -17.70 6.21 7.79
CA THR A 60 -17.53 7.67 7.87
C THR A 60 -16.34 8.05 8.76
N SER A 61 -16.19 7.41 9.92
CA SER A 61 -15.03 7.60 10.81
C SER A 61 -13.71 7.28 10.10
N ILE A 62 -13.64 6.12 9.43
CA ILE A 62 -12.45 5.71 8.68
C ILE A 62 -12.13 6.69 7.56
N TRP A 63 -13.15 7.17 6.82
CA TRP A 63 -12.97 8.15 5.77
C TRP A 63 -12.46 9.49 6.32
N GLN A 64 -13.01 9.98 7.44
CA GLN A 64 -12.55 11.20 8.09
C GLN A 64 -11.06 11.12 8.45
N GLU A 65 -10.62 9.99 9.01
CA GLU A 65 -9.20 9.75 9.33
C GLU A 65 -8.30 9.68 8.09
N VAL A 66 -8.72 8.96 7.06
CA VAL A 66 -7.93 8.75 5.83
C VAL A 66 -7.82 10.05 5.02
N LEU A 67 -8.95 10.75 4.87
CA LEU A 67 -9.06 11.96 4.05
C LEU A 67 -8.65 13.23 4.81
N LYS A 68 -8.51 13.15 6.15
CA LYS A 68 -8.20 14.27 7.04
C LYS A 68 -9.21 15.41 6.91
N ILE A 69 -10.50 15.07 6.98
CA ILE A 69 -11.63 16.01 6.89
C ILE A 69 -12.59 15.81 8.06
N ASP A 70 -13.21 16.90 8.51
CA ASP A 70 -14.03 16.87 9.72
C ASP A 70 -15.40 16.22 9.53
N GLN A 71 -15.94 16.22 8.30
CA GLN A 71 -17.31 15.76 8.05
C GLN A 71 -17.39 14.97 6.74
N VAL A 72 -17.98 13.77 6.83
CA VAL A 72 -18.31 12.89 5.71
C VAL A 72 -19.78 12.49 5.82
N GLY A 73 -20.56 12.77 4.77
CA GLY A 73 -21.94 12.32 4.63
C GLY A 73 -22.05 10.99 3.88
N VAL A 74 -23.15 10.27 4.08
CA VAL A 74 -23.33 8.95 3.44
C VAL A 74 -23.49 8.99 1.91
N ASN A 75 -23.83 10.15 1.35
CA ASN A 75 -23.90 10.36 -0.09
C ASN A 75 -22.63 10.99 -0.67
N ASP A 76 -21.57 11.11 0.14
CA ASP A 76 -20.31 11.64 -0.34
C ASP A 76 -19.54 10.62 -1.18
N HIS A 77 -18.83 11.18 -2.17
CA HIS A 77 -18.07 10.43 -3.15
C HIS A 77 -16.60 10.50 -2.76
N PHE A 78 -15.98 9.34 -2.50
CA PHE A 78 -14.63 9.21 -1.97
C PHE A 78 -13.60 10.05 -2.73
N PHE A 79 -13.56 9.91 -4.05
CA PHE A 79 -12.59 10.63 -4.90
C PHE A 79 -12.88 12.13 -5.00
N ALA A 80 -14.14 12.56 -4.84
CA ALA A 80 -14.48 13.99 -4.85
C ALA A 80 -14.03 14.68 -3.55
N LEU A 81 -13.80 13.91 -2.49
CA LEU A 81 -13.24 14.36 -1.21
C LEU A 81 -11.70 14.27 -1.17
N GLY A 82 -11.03 13.96 -2.28
CA GLY A 82 -9.56 13.85 -2.33
C GLY A 82 -9.02 12.43 -2.06
N GLY A 83 -9.89 11.42 -2.15
CA GLY A 83 -9.47 10.01 -2.17
C GLY A 83 -8.63 9.66 -3.39
N ASP A 84 -7.74 8.68 -3.24
CA ASP A 84 -6.94 8.05 -4.30
C ASP A 84 -6.75 6.55 -4.01
N SER A 85 -5.97 5.85 -4.83
CA SER A 85 -5.70 4.40 -4.66
C SER A 85 -5.03 4.06 -3.34
N ILE A 86 -4.05 4.85 -2.90
CA ILE A 86 -3.34 4.64 -1.63
C ILE A 86 -4.33 4.78 -0.47
N LYS A 87 -5.16 5.83 -0.50
CA LYS A 87 -6.20 6.07 0.52
C LYS A 87 -7.27 4.98 0.50
N ALA A 88 -7.65 4.46 -0.67
CA ALA A 88 -8.58 3.34 -0.78
C ALA A 88 -8.04 2.05 -0.12
N ILE A 89 -6.75 1.76 -0.33
CA ILE A 89 -6.07 0.66 0.35
C ILE A 89 -6.05 0.89 1.86
N GLN A 90 -5.76 2.11 2.31
CA GLN A 90 -5.78 2.46 3.73
C GLN A 90 -7.17 2.31 4.38
N VAL A 91 -8.26 2.65 3.68
CA VAL A 91 -9.63 2.39 4.14
C VAL A 91 -9.83 0.89 4.35
N SER A 92 -9.43 0.08 3.36
CA SER A 92 -9.57 -1.38 3.38
C SER A 92 -8.80 -2.01 4.56
N VAL A 93 -7.56 -1.57 4.78
CA VAL A 93 -6.71 -2.02 5.91
C VAL A 93 -7.31 -1.62 7.26
N ARG A 94 -7.86 -0.41 7.39
CA ARG A 94 -8.50 0.05 8.64
C ARG A 94 -9.78 -0.74 8.94
N LEU A 95 -10.60 -1.03 7.92
CA LEU A 95 -11.77 -1.90 8.05
C LEU A 95 -11.38 -3.31 8.48
N TYR A 96 -10.32 -3.87 7.87
CA TYR A 96 -9.81 -5.20 8.18
C TYR A 96 -9.44 -5.33 9.67
N ARG A 97 -8.78 -4.32 10.24
CA ARG A 97 -8.45 -4.26 11.67
C ARG A 97 -9.67 -4.20 12.59
N GLN A 98 -10.84 -3.82 12.06
CA GLN A 98 -12.11 -3.82 12.79
C GLN A 98 -12.95 -5.07 12.54
N GLY A 99 -12.39 -6.09 11.86
CA GLY A 99 -13.09 -7.34 11.56
C GLY A 99 -13.98 -7.28 10.32
N PHE A 100 -13.72 -6.35 9.41
CA PHE A 100 -14.51 -6.17 8.19
C PHE A 100 -13.63 -6.19 6.94
N GLU A 101 -14.11 -6.80 5.87
CA GLU A 101 -13.42 -6.84 4.60
C GLU A 101 -14.12 -5.95 3.58
N LEU A 102 -13.33 -5.13 2.90
CA LEU A 102 -13.73 -4.38 1.72
C LEU A 102 -12.60 -4.50 0.68
N GLU A 103 -12.89 -5.11 -0.45
CA GLU A 103 -11.93 -5.14 -1.57
C GLU A 103 -11.73 -3.72 -2.13
N PRO A 104 -10.48 -3.27 -2.37
CA PRO A 104 -10.23 -1.95 -2.94
C PRO A 104 -11.00 -1.70 -4.25
N LYS A 105 -11.19 -2.73 -5.08
CA LYS A 105 -11.98 -2.65 -6.32
C LYS A 105 -13.43 -2.19 -6.09
N ASN A 106 -14.05 -2.59 -4.97
CA ASN A 106 -15.42 -2.20 -4.65
C ASN A 106 -15.50 -0.71 -4.31
N LEU A 107 -14.46 -0.14 -3.69
CA LEU A 107 -14.40 1.30 -3.45
C LEU A 107 -14.28 2.11 -4.75
N PHE A 108 -13.53 1.61 -5.73
CA PHE A 108 -13.47 2.23 -7.06
C PHE A 108 -14.79 2.12 -7.83
N SER A 109 -15.44 0.96 -7.74
CA SER A 109 -16.68 0.69 -8.48
C SER A 109 -17.89 1.39 -7.83
N PHE A 110 -17.86 1.56 -6.51
CA PHE A 110 -18.94 2.13 -5.70
C PHE A 110 -18.38 3.22 -4.77
N PRO A 111 -17.98 4.37 -5.33
CA PRO A 111 -17.27 5.41 -4.58
C PRO A 111 -18.17 6.25 -3.67
N ILE A 112 -19.47 5.97 -3.60
CA ILE A 112 -20.42 6.64 -2.70
C ILE A 112 -20.51 5.82 -1.42
N LEU A 113 -20.36 6.46 -0.25
CA LEU A 113 -20.26 5.75 1.04
C LEU A 113 -21.45 4.81 1.30
N ARG A 114 -22.67 5.25 1.04
CA ARG A 114 -23.89 4.42 1.19
C ARG A 114 -23.85 3.19 0.29
N ASP A 115 -23.40 3.34 -0.94
CA ASP A 115 -23.32 2.24 -1.89
C ASP A 115 -22.18 1.28 -1.53
N MET A 116 -21.14 1.75 -0.84
CA MET A 116 -20.02 0.94 -0.38
C MET A 116 -20.41 -0.02 0.75
N VAL A 117 -21.35 0.38 1.62
CA VAL A 117 -21.78 -0.41 2.79
C VAL A 117 -22.18 -1.83 2.40
N GLN A 118 -22.85 -2.01 1.26
CA GLN A 118 -23.33 -3.33 0.80
C GLN A 118 -22.20 -4.30 0.41
N PHE A 119 -20.99 -3.78 0.20
CA PHE A 119 -19.80 -4.57 -0.17
C PHE A 119 -18.89 -4.84 1.03
N VAL A 120 -19.22 -4.30 2.20
CA VAL A 120 -18.48 -4.60 3.42
C VAL A 120 -18.96 -5.93 3.97
N LYS A 121 -18.06 -6.91 4.05
CA LYS A 121 -18.34 -8.21 4.64
C LYS A 121 -17.82 -8.23 6.07
N LYS A 122 -18.61 -8.77 6.99
CA LYS A 122 -18.08 -9.12 8.30
C LYS A 122 -17.18 -10.34 8.11
N LEU A 123 -15.96 -10.25 8.59
CA LEU A 123 -15.14 -11.44 8.74
C LEU A 123 -15.79 -12.25 9.85
N ASP A 124 -16.32 -13.42 9.52
CA ASP A 124 -16.72 -14.38 10.55
C ASP A 124 -15.53 -14.56 11.49
N GLN A 125 -15.82 -14.67 12.79
CA GLN A 125 -14.79 -14.92 13.80
C GLN A 125 -13.80 -15.89 13.19
N PHE A 126 -12.56 -15.43 13.03
CA PHE A 126 -11.47 -16.30 12.65
C PHE A 126 -11.66 -17.56 13.48
N SER A 127 -12.04 -18.67 12.83
CA SER A 127 -11.58 -19.96 13.31
C SER A 127 -10.11 -19.71 13.53
N SER A 128 -9.71 -19.77 14.80
CA SER A 128 -8.40 -19.44 15.33
C SER A 128 -7.36 -20.37 14.70
N SER A 129 -7.08 -20.09 13.44
CA SER A 129 -6.20 -20.75 12.51
C SER A 129 -5.99 -19.75 11.37
N GLN A 130 -5.17 -18.73 11.66
CA GLN A 130 -4.27 -18.00 10.74
C GLN A 130 -4.10 -16.48 11.01
N THR A 131 -4.35 -16.01 12.23
CA THR A 131 -3.71 -14.80 12.77
C THR A 131 -3.01 -15.14 14.09
N ASN A 132 -1.82 -15.73 13.98
CA ASN A 132 -0.88 -15.73 15.11
C ASN A 132 -0.19 -14.36 15.12
N ASP A 133 -0.82 -13.37 15.73
CA ASP A 133 -0.10 -12.30 16.39
C ASP A 133 0.74 -12.96 17.50
N VAL A 134 2.03 -13.13 17.27
CA VAL A 134 2.98 -13.46 18.34
C VAL A 134 3.54 -12.14 18.85
N ASN A 135 3.07 -11.78 20.04
CA ASN A 135 3.72 -10.83 20.93
C ASN A 135 5.23 -11.13 21.00
N ILE A 136 6.08 -10.16 20.69
CA ILE A 136 7.49 -10.21 21.10
C ILE A 136 7.88 -8.83 21.65
N MET A 137 7.81 -8.71 22.96
CA MET A 137 8.80 -7.96 23.72
C MET A 137 9.65 -8.95 24.52
N ASN A 138 10.94 -8.62 24.56
CA ASN A 138 12.04 -9.10 25.40
C ASN A 138 12.94 -10.27 24.95
N ASP A 139 14.19 -9.86 24.76
CA ASP A 139 15.42 -10.42 25.30
C ASP A 139 15.97 -11.73 24.74
N ASN A 140 17.12 -11.56 24.07
CA ASN A 140 18.32 -12.38 24.15
C ASN A 140 18.22 -13.88 23.79
N LYS A 141 18.89 -14.21 22.68
CA LYS A 141 19.41 -15.54 22.31
C LYS A 141 18.35 -16.64 22.16
N ALA A 142 17.70 -16.67 21.00
CA ALA A 142 17.31 -17.93 20.37
C ALA A 142 17.18 -17.72 18.86
N THR A 143 17.82 -18.60 18.08
CA THR A 143 17.63 -18.74 16.64
C THR A 143 16.16 -19.06 16.38
N LEU A 144 15.37 -18.04 16.00
CA LEU A 144 13.97 -18.23 15.62
C LEU A 144 13.91 -18.73 14.17
N LEU A 145 14.24 -20.01 14.02
CA LEU A 145 13.85 -20.85 12.89
C LEU A 145 12.33 -20.90 12.86
N ASN A 146 11.70 -19.89 12.23
CA ASN A 146 10.26 -19.85 12.03
C ASN A 146 9.90 -20.80 10.87
N VAL A 147 10.09 -22.10 11.10
CA VAL A 147 9.69 -23.22 10.23
C VAL A 147 8.17 -23.31 10.26
N LYS A 148 7.48 -22.35 9.62
CA LYS A 148 6.04 -22.43 9.38
C LYS A 148 5.70 -23.31 8.18
N ASP A 149 6.68 -23.62 7.33
CA ASP A 149 6.55 -24.68 6.35
C ASP A 149 6.91 -26.03 6.96
N LYS A 150 5.90 -26.88 7.16
CA LYS A 150 6.05 -28.31 7.49
C LYS A 150 6.91 -29.09 6.47
N GLN A 151 7.38 -28.46 5.39
CA GLN A 151 8.20 -29.04 4.34
C GLN A 151 9.72 -28.86 4.56
N LEU A 152 10.15 -27.91 5.40
CA LEU A 152 11.58 -27.65 5.57
C LEU A 152 12.14 -28.56 6.66
N ASN A 153 12.80 -29.65 6.25
CA ASN A 153 13.43 -30.57 7.18
C ASN A 153 14.82 -30.06 7.62
N GLN A 154 15.33 -30.59 8.74
CA GLN A 154 16.64 -30.20 9.29
C GLN A 154 17.81 -30.42 8.31
N HIS A 155 17.68 -31.37 7.39
CA HIS A 155 18.68 -31.65 6.36
C HIS A 155 18.79 -30.50 5.35
N THR A 156 17.65 -30.03 4.85
CA THR A 156 17.58 -28.88 3.94
C THR A 156 18.16 -27.62 4.57
N LEU A 157 17.91 -27.38 5.85
CA LEU A 157 18.48 -26.25 6.58
C LEU A 157 20.01 -26.30 6.62
N THR A 158 20.58 -27.46 6.94
CA THR A 158 22.04 -27.65 6.94
C THR A 158 22.62 -27.37 5.56
N LYS A 159 21.99 -27.83 4.49
CA LYS A 159 22.45 -27.57 3.11
C LYS A 159 22.37 -26.11 2.70
N ILE A 160 21.31 -25.43 3.11
CA ILE A 160 21.20 -23.99 2.86
C ILE A 160 22.32 -23.25 3.63
N GLN A 161 22.58 -23.62 4.89
CA GLN A 161 23.66 -23.03 5.69
C GLN A 161 25.06 -23.34 5.11
N GLU A 162 25.28 -24.52 4.51
CA GLU A 162 26.53 -24.87 3.80
C GLU A 162 26.82 -23.92 2.63
N LYS A 163 25.79 -23.34 2.00
CA LYS A 163 25.96 -22.34 0.93
C LYS A 163 26.39 -20.96 1.43
N VAL A 164 26.25 -20.69 2.73
CA VAL A 164 26.58 -19.41 3.36
C VAL A 164 27.27 -19.67 4.71
N PRO A 165 28.44 -20.31 4.73
CA PRO A 165 29.02 -20.87 5.95
C PRO A 165 29.38 -19.82 7.01
N ASP A 166 29.72 -18.60 6.58
CA ASP A 166 30.24 -17.54 7.44
C ASP A 166 29.15 -16.60 7.96
N ILE A 167 27.90 -16.73 7.49
CA ILE A 167 26.81 -15.82 7.85
C ILE A 167 25.67 -16.61 8.48
N LYS A 168 25.24 -16.14 9.65
CA LYS A 168 24.10 -16.74 10.35
C LYS A 168 22.81 -16.41 9.63
N ILE A 169 21.99 -17.44 9.38
CA ILE A 169 20.63 -17.25 8.84
C ILE A 169 19.66 -16.98 9.99
N GLU A 170 18.92 -15.87 9.90
CA GLU A 170 17.87 -15.52 10.87
C GLU A 170 16.57 -16.27 10.57
N ARG A 171 16.11 -16.25 9.32
CA ARG A 171 14.81 -16.80 8.89
C ARG A 171 14.88 -17.39 7.48
N ILE A 172 14.03 -18.36 7.19
CA ILE A 172 13.87 -18.95 5.86
C ILE A 172 12.39 -19.04 5.49
N TYR A 173 12.06 -18.66 4.26
CA TYR A 173 10.70 -18.64 3.72
C TYR A 173 10.67 -19.16 2.27
N PRO A 174 9.53 -19.71 1.80
CA PRO A 174 9.34 -19.94 0.37
C PRO A 174 9.31 -18.59 -0.37
N LEU A 175 9.59 -18.61 -1.67
CA LEU A 175 9.41 -17.42 -2.51
C LEU A 175 7.91 -17.14 -2.67
N ALA A 176 7.55 -15.86 -2.73
CA ALA A 176 6.23 -15.47 -3.21
C ALA A 176 6.12 -15.81 -4.71
N PRO A 177 4.92 -16.09 -5.26
CA PRO A 177 4.76 -16.48 -6.66
C PRO A 177 5.44 -15.54 -7.67
N PHE A 178 5.41 -14.22 -7.41
CA PHE A 178 6.09 -13.25 -8.27
C PHE A 178 7.62 -13.30 -8.16
N GLN A 179 8.16 -13.59 -6.96
CA GLN A 179 9.59 -13.77 -6.77
C GLN A 179 10.08 -15.03 -7.50
N GLU A 180 9.28 -16.11 -7.55
CA GLU A 180 9.63 -17.32 -8.31
C GLU A 180 9.81 -17.00 -9.80
N VAL A 181 8.89 -16.23 -10.39
CA VAL A 181 8.97 -15.80 -11.79
C VAL A 181 10.22 -14.96 -12.05
N ILE A 182 10.51 -13.97 -11.20
CA ILE A 182 11.73 -13.15 -11.33
C ILE A 182 12.98 -14.02 -11.22
N TYR A 183 13.02 -14.92 -10.24
CA TYR A 183 14.15 -15.80 -10.00
C TYR A 183 14.41 -16.74 -11.19
N GLU A 184 13.37 -17.34 -11.75
CA GLU A 184 13.48 -18.19 -12.94
C GLU A 184 14.03 -17.42 -14.13
N HIS A 185 13.49 -16.21 -14.40
CA HIS A 185 13.98 -15.37 -15.48
C HIS A 185 15.45 -14.96 -15.29
N ALA A 186 15.82 -14.50 -14.08
CA ALA A 186 17.19 -14.10 -13.77
C ALA A 186 18.17 -15.29 -13.84
N THR A 187 17.72 -16.50 -13.53
CA THR A 187 18.54 -17.72 -13.63
C THR A 187 18.73 -18.15 -15.09
N ASN A 188 17.69 -18.02 -15.92
CA ASN A 188 17.74 -18.37 -17.34
C ASN A 188 18.48 -17.32 -18.19
N GLU A 189 18.52 -16.07 -17.74
CA GLU A 189 19.25 -14.97 -18.39
C GLU A 189 20.16 -14.24 -17.39
N PRO A 190 21.33 -14.81 -17.02
CA PRO A 190 22.18 -14.28 -15.94
C PRO A 190 22.68 -12.84 -16.18
N ASP A 191 22.82 -12.43 -17.45
CA ASP A 191 23.28 -11.10 -17.84
C ASP A 191 22.13 -10.09 -17.99
N THR A 192 20.90 -10.46 -17.59
CA THR A 192 19.74 -9.59 -17.72
C THR A 192 19.78 -8.43 -16.72
N ASN A 193 19.57 -7.21 -17.22
CA ASN A 193 19.36 -6.02 -16.39
C ASN A 193 17.87 -5.69 -16.22
N ALA A 194 16.97 -6.56 -16.67
CA ALA A 194 15.52 -6.29 -16.72
C ALA A 194 14.90 -5.99 -15.34
N TYR A 195 15.50 -6.50 -14.27
CA TYR A 195 15.06 -6.31 -12.88
C TYR A 195 16.06 -5.51 -12.03
N PHE A 196 17.06 -4.89 -12.66
CA PHE A 196 18.01 -4.03 -11.97
C PHE A 196 17.42 -2.61 -11.84
N GLU A 197 17.12 -2.21 -10.61
CA GLU A 197 16.60 -0.89 -10.30
C GLU A 197 17.73 0.02 -9.79
N GLN A 198 18.05 1.06 -10.55
CA GLN A 198 18.99 2.09 -10.14
C GLN A 198 18.27 3.41 -9.89
N THR A 199 18.39 3.92 -8.67
CA THR A 199 17.90 5.26 -8.31
C THR A 199 19.08 6.20 -8.10
N ILE A 200 19.00 7.40 -8.70
CA ILE A 200 20.00 8.45 -8.53
C ILE A 200 19.33 9.66 -7.87
N TRP A 201 19.94 10.17 -6.82
CA TRP A 201 19.49 11.38 -6.12
C TRP A 201 20.53 12.49 -6.27
N ALA A 202 20.10 13.64 -6.76
CA ALA A 202 20.89 14.86 -6.69
C ALA A 202 20.64 15.52 -5.31
N LEU A 203 21.72 15.72 -4.56
CA LEU A 203 21.69 16.36 -3.25
C LEU A 203 22.39 17.72 -3.35
N GLU A 204 21.79 18.75 -2.76
CA GLU A 204 22.38 20.08 -2.65
C GLU A 204 22.91 20.29 -1.22
N GLY A 205 24.16 20.74 -1.09
CA GLY A 205 24.82 20.99 0.19
C GLY A 205 25.90 19.96 0.54
N GLU A 206 26.31 19.94 1.81
CA GLU A 206 27.32 19.01 2.31
C GLU A 206 26.67 17.68 2.73
N LEU A 207 27.29 16.57 2.32
CA LEU A 207 26.87 15.22 2.68
C LEU A 207 27.90 14.60 3.63
N ASP A 208 27.48 14.32 4.87
CA ASP A 208 28.27 13.47 5.77
C ASP A 208 28.14 12.01 5.34
N ILE A 209 29.16 11.54 4.61
CA ILE A 209 29.23 10.17 4.08
C ILE A 209 29.21 9.13 5.20
N LYS A 210 29.81 9.41 6.37
CA LYS A 210 29.85 8.44 7.47
C LYS A 210 28.47 8.27 8.08
N LEU A 211 27.78 9.38 8.32
CA LEU A 211 26.41 9.35 8.81
C LEU A 211 25.48 8.70 7.79
N PHE A 212 25.64 8.99 6.49
CA PHE A 212 24.85 8.37 5.44
C PHE A 212 24.99 6.85 5.45
N ILE A 213 26.22 6.33 5.52
CA ILE A 213 26.48 4.88 5.59
C ILE A 213 25.85 4.28 6.85
N GLN A 214 25.97 4.94 8.01
CA GLN A 214 25.36 4.47 9.26
C GLN A 214 23.83 4.42 9.18
N CYS A 215 23.20 5.44 8.61
CA CYS A 215 21.75 5.46 8.40
C CYS A 215 21.31 4.39 7.40
N PHE A 216 22.09 4.15 6.36
CA PHE A 216 21.80 3.08 5.39
C PHE A 216 21.93 1.70 6.05
N GLN A 217 22.94 1.48 6.89
CA GLN A 217 23.06 0.24 7.66
C GLN A 217 21.85 0.02 8.57
N GLN A 218 21.35 1.07 9.25
CA GLN A 218 20.13 0.95 10.05
C GLN A 218 18.91 0.54 9.22
N LEU A 219 18.83 0.92 7.93
CA LEU A 219 17.78 0.44 7.04
C LEU A 219 17.96 -1.04 6.70
N VAL A 220 19.19 -1.48 6.43
CA VAL A 220 19.53 -2.90 6.18
C VAL A 220 19.14 -3.74 7.41
N ASP A 221 19.57 -3.34 8.61
CA ASP A 221 19.28 -4.03 9.86
C ASP A 221 17.76 -4.12 10.13
N ARG A 222 17.03 -3.06 9.82
CA ARG A 222 15.58 -2.95 10.05
C ARG A 222 14.74 -3.78 9.08
N HIS A 223 15.20 -3.98 7.84
CA HIS A 223 14.37 -4.52 6.77
C HIS A 223 14.94 -5.82 6.22
N ASP A 224 14.31 -6.95 6.58
CA ASP A 224 14.68 -8.31 6.14
C ASP A 224 14.95 -8.40 4.63
N SER A 225 14.18 -7.71 3.80
CA SER A 225 14.31 -7.71 2.34
C SER A 225 15.68 -7.25 1.84
N LEU A 226 16.35 -6.34 2.55
CA LEU A 226 17.66 -5.80 2.16
C LEU A 226 18.83 -6.74 2.50
N ARG A 227 18.56 -7.75 3.32
CA ARG A 227 19.50 -8.76 3.80
C ARG A 227 19.01 -10.17 3.48
N THR A 228 18.14 -10.28 2.48
CA THR A 228 17.62 -11.55 1.98
C THR A 228 18.41 -11.97 0.75
N ILE A 229 18.82 -13.22 0.72
CA ILE A 229 19.38 -13.87 -0.46
C ILE A 229 18.44 -14.99 -0.92
N ILE A 230 18.59 -15.42 -2.17
CA ILE A 230 17.90 -16.60 -2.69
C ILE A 230 18.88 -17.77 -2.73
N VAL A 231 18.49 -18.87 -2.09
CA VAL A 231 19.29 -20.09 -1.96
C VAL A 231 18.44 -21.29 -2.37
N GLN A 232 19.02 -22.18 -3.16
CA GLN A 232 18.36 -23.43 -3.54
C GLN A 232 18.62 -24.53 -2.52
N ASP A 233 17.66 -25.42 -2.31
CA ASP A 233 17.87 -26.69 -1.61
C ASP A 233 18.45 -27.78 -2.53
N GLU A 234 18.48 -29.02 -2.04
CA GLU A 234 18.98 -30.20 -2.74
C GLU A 234 18.15 -30.57 -3.98
N GLN A 235 16.88 -30.16 -4.02
CA GLN A 235 15.95 -30.39 -5.12
C GLN A 235 15.92 -29.21 -6.10
N ALA A 236 16.88 -28.28 -5.99
CA ALA A 236 16.92 -27.02 -6.74
C ALA A 236 15.72 -26.09 -6.49
N LYS A 237 14.93 -26.32 -5.44
CA LYS A 237 13.82 -25.43 -5.07
C LYS A 237 14.39 -24.17 -4.41
N PRO A 238 14.01 -22.97 -4.86
CA PRO A 238 14.51 -21.72 -4.28
C PRO A 238 13.82 -21.39 -2.95
N TRP A 239 14.59 -20.77 -2.06
CA TRP A 239 14.17 -20.29 -0.74
C TRP A 239 14.73 -18.89 -0.51
N GLN A 240 13.97 -18.06 0.21
CA GLN A 240 14.44 -16.79 0.75
C GLN A 240 15.14 -17.07 2.07
N ALA A 241 16.42 -16.72 2.19
CA ALA A 241 17.16 -16.78 3.44
C ALA A 241 17.51 -15.36 3.91
N VAL A 242 16.98 -14.98 5.06
CA VAL A 242 17.26 -13.70 5.71
C VAL A 242 18.53 -13.83 6.53
N LEU A 243 19.54 -13.03 6.22
CA LEU A 243 20.85 -13.05 6.87
C LEU A 243 20.87 -12.17 8.11
N TYR A 244 21.53 -12.63 9.17
CA TYR A 244 21.68 -11.91 10.43
C TYR A 244 22.96 -11.06 10.41
N ASP A 245 22.84 -9.77 10.77
CA ASP A 245 23.97 -8.86 11.04
C ASP A 245 24.95 -8.73 9.85
N VAL A 246 24.43 -8.27 8.70
CA VAL A 246 25.15 -8.07 7.43
C VAL A 246 25.30 -6.62 7.04
#